data_AF-A0A7Y0DI10-F1
#
_entry.id   AF-A0A7Y0DI10-F1
#
_cell.length_a   1.000
_cell.length_b   1.000
_cell.length_c   1.000
_cell.angle_alpha   90.00
_cell.angle_beta   90.00
_cell.angle_gamma   90.00
#
_symmetry.space_group_name_H-M   'P 1'
#
loop_
_entity.id
_entity.type
_entity.pdbx_description
1 polymer ?
#
loop_
_entity_poly.entity_id
_entity_poly.type
_entity_poly.pdbx_seq_one_letter_code
_entity_poly.pdbx_strand_id
1 'polypeptide(L)'
;MNITSVDLPVDLNSEDDTGLPWGFLDESLNPSKITEGAWIIVGSTRTKAVVQVVDISDGIVHVRPLPGSVASHRSLLRSMA
;
A
#
# COMPACT_ATOMS: atom_id res chain seq x y z
N MET A 1 -4.88 16.56 -8.79
CA MET A 1 -4.93 15.09 -8.56
C MET A 1 -4.71 14.84 -7.08
N ASN A 2 -5.68 14.21 -6.40
CA ASN A 2 -5.59 13.91 -4.96
C ASN A 2 -4.61 12.76 -4.73
N ILE A 3 -3.37 13.09 -4.38
CA ILE A 3 -2.28 12.13 -4.11
C ILE A 3 -2.49 11.32 -2.81
N THR A 4 -3.69 11.36 -2.25
CA THR A 4 -4.02 10.86 -0.90
C THR A 4 -5.12 9.82 -0.90
N SER A 5 -5.57 9.33 -2.06
CA SER A 5 -6.50 8.21 -2.10
C SER A 5 -5.83 6.95 -1.53
N VAL A 6 -6.61 6.07 -0.92
CA VAL A 6 -6.15 4.71 -0.60
C VAL A 6 -6.12 3.94 -1.92
N ASP A 7 -4.97 3.34 -2.23
CA ASP A 7 -4.77 2.48 -3.40
C ASP A 7 -5.21 1.04 -3.10
N LEU A 8 -4.96 0.57 -1.88
CA LEU A 8 -5.34 -0.77 -1.42
C LEU A 8 -5.79 -0.73 0.06
N PRO A 9 -7.00 -1.23 0.39
CA PRO A 9 -7.39 -1.44 1.78
C PRO A 9 -6.48 -2.46 2.47
N VAL A 10 -5.90 -2.10 3.61
CA VAL A 10 -5.05 -2.99 4.44
C VAL A 10 -5.27 -2.63 5.90
N ASP A 11 -5.52 -3.62 6.77
CA ASP A 11 -5.44 -3.41 8.21
C ASP A 11 -3.99 -3.51 8.67
N LEU A 12 -3.39 -2.37 8.95
CA LEU A 12 -1.99 -2.27 9.38
C LEU A 12 -1.72 -2.79 10.79
N ASN A 13 -2.75 -3.19 11.54
CA ASN A 13 -2.60 -3.83 12.85
C ASN A 13 -2.68 -5.36 12.78
N SER A 14 -2.92 -5.91 11.59
CA SER A 14 -2.97 -7.34 11.34
C SER A 14 -1.79 -7.73 10.46
N GLU A 15 -1.16 -8.85 10.79
CA GLU A 15 -0.11 -9.49 10.00
C GLU A 15 -0.37 -11.00 9.98
N ASP A 16 0.16 -11.68 8.96
CA ASP A 16 0.17 -13.14 8.90
C ASP A 16 1.53 -13.71 9.35
N ASP A 17 1.76 -15.00 9.11
CA ASP A 17 3.00 -15.69 9.49
C ASP A 17 4.27 -15.11 8.85
N THR A 18 4.15 -14.24 7.83
CA THR A 18 5.28 -13.50 7.24
C THR A 18 5.74 -12.32 8.10
N GLY A 19 4.94 -11.91 9.09
CA GLY A 19 5.16 -10.69 9.88
C GLY A 19 4.94 -9.42 9.07
N LEU A 20 4.14 -9.48 7.99
CA LEU A 20 3.77 -8.33 7.17
C LEU A 20 2.25 -8.15 7.14
N PRO A 21 1.77 -6.90 7.17
CA PRO A 21 0.40 -6.59 6.80
C PRO A 21 0.13 -6.99 5.35
N TRP A 22 -1.11 -7.35 5.08
CA TRP A 22 -1.53 -7.84 3.77
C TRP A 22 -2.94 -7.38 3.41
N GLY A 23 -3.28 -7.42 2.13
CA GLY A 23 -4.61 -7.13 1.61
C GLY A 23 -4.87 -7.88 0.30
N PHE A 24 -6.09 -7.78 -0.23
CA PHE A 24 -6.50 -8.47 -1.45
C PHE A 24 -6.37 -7.57 -2.69
N LEU A 25 -5.70 -8.06 -3.73
CA LEU A 25 -5.45 -7.31 -4.95
C LEU A 25 -6.74 -6.83 -5.65
N ASP A 26 -7.82 -7.62 -5.57
CA ASP A 26 -9.11 -7.29 -6.17
C ASP A 26 -9.88 -6.17 -5.43
N GLU A 27 -9.49 -5.84 -4.20
CA GLU A 27 -9.99 -4.69 -3.44
C GLU A 27 -9.23 -3.39 -3.78
N SER A 28 -8.17 -3.47 -4.58
CA SER A 28 -7.40 -2.29 -4.97
C SER A 28 -8.20 -1.36 -5.89
N LEU A 29 -7.99 -0.05 -5.71
CA LEU A 29 -8.61 0.97 -6.55
C LEU A 29 -8.14 0.87 -8.01
N ASN A 30 -6.90 0.44 -8.23
CA ASN A 30 -6.34 0.20 -9.54
C ASN A 30 -5.28 -0.92 -9.48
N PRO A 31 -5.63 -2.17 -9.83
CA PRO A 31 -4.72 -3.31 -9.76
C PRO A 31 -3.41 -3.13 -10.56
N SER A 32 -3.44 -2.38 -11.66
CA SER A 32 -2.23 -2.16 -12.49
C SER A 32 -1.13 -1.34 -11.81
N LYS A 33 -1.44 -0.65 -10.71
CA LYS A 33 -0.46 0.08 -9.89
C LYS A 33 0.16 -0.77 -8.79
N ILE A 34 -0.42 -1.94 -8.52
CA ILE A 34 0.00 -2.80 -7.43
C ILE A 34 0.99 -3.80 -8.02
N THR A 35 2.26 -3.40 -8.06
CA THR A 35 3.37 -4.22 -8.52
C THR A 35 4.41 -4.30 -7.41
N GLU A 36 5.15 -5.41 -7.33
CA GLU A 36 6.27 -5.55 -6.40
C GLU A 36 7.23 -4.34 -6.47
N GLY A 37 7.67 -3.88 -5.31
CA GLY A 37 8.52 -2.70 -5.16
C GLY A 37 7.81 -1.36 -5.27
N ALA A 38 6.55 -1.30 -5.73
CA ALA A 38 5.80 -0.06 -5.84
C ALA A 38 5.52 0.57 -4.46
N TRP A 39 5.51 1.91 -4.43
CA TRP A 39 5.09 2.68 -3.26
C TRP A 39 3.64 3.12 -3.42
N ILE A 40 2.79 2.67 -2.51
CA ILE A 40 1.34 2.90 -2.56
C ILE A 40 0.83 3.44 -1.22
N ILE A 41 -0.38 3.99 -1.22
CA ILE A 41 -1.10 4.36 0.00
C ILE A 41 -2.05 3.23 0.38
N VAL A 42 -1.96 2.76 1.62
CA VAL A 42 -2.89 1.75 2.16
C VAL A 42 -3.61 2.26 3.40
N GLY A 43 -4.60 1.49 3.85
CA GLY A 43 -5.35 1.73 5.08
C GLY A 43 -6.83 2.00 4.80
N SER A 44 -7.38 3.03 5.44
CA SER A 44 -8.78 3.42 5.33
C SER A 44 -8.92 4.93 5.06
N THR A 45 -10.16 5.41 5.00
CA THR A 45 -10.43 6.86 4.91
C THR A 45 -9.95 7.63 6.14
N ARG A 46 -9.80 6.96 7.29
CA ARG A 46 -9.41 7.57 8.58
C ARG A 46 -7.90 7.48 8.84
N THR A 47 -7.27 6.37 8.48
CA THR A 47 -5.85 6.11 8.77
C THR A 47 -5.17 5.64 7.50
N LYS A 48 -4.08 6.32 7.12
CA LYS A 48 -3.35 6.05 5.87
C LYS A 48 -1.86 5.98 6.12
N ALA A 49 -1.20 5.06 5.44
CA ALA A 49 0.25 4.95 5.45
C ALA A 49 0.79 4.79 4.02
N VAL A 50 2.04 5.18 3.84
CA VAL A 50 2.80 4.81 2.64
C VAL A 50 3.50 3.50 2.93
N VAL A 51 3.40 2.56 2.00
CA VAL A 51 3.98 1.23 2.12
C VAL A 51 4.66 0.85 0.82
N GLN A 52 5.62 -0.06 0.91
CA GLN A 52 6.16 -0.75 -0.25
C GLN A 52 5.42 -2.07 -0.45
N VAL A 53 5.04 -2.39 -1.68
CA VAL A 53 4.61 -3.75 -2.03
C VAL A 53 5.82 -4.68 -2.00
N VAL A 54 5.76 -5.73 -1.18
CA VAL A 54 6.87 -6.66 -0.95
C VAL A 54 6.73 -7.91 -1.82
N ASP A 55 5.53 -8.48 -1.87
CA ASP A 55 5.21 -9.71 -2.60
C ASP A 55 3.76 -9.63 -3.11
N ILE A 56 3.49 -10.30 -4.23
CA ILE A 56 2.14 -10.53 -4.72
C ILE A 56 1.98 -12.00 -5.09
N SER A 57 1.20 -12.74 -4.31
CA SER A 57 1.00 -14.18 -4.51
C SER A 57 -0.47 -14.56 -4.26
N ASP A 58 -1.05 -15.33 -5.17
CA ASP A 58 -2.45 -15.81 -5.10
C ASP A 58 -3.50 -14.70 -4.82
N GLY A 59 -3.26 -13.49 -5.31
CA GLY A 59 -4.15 -12.34 -5.10
C GLY A 59 -3.96 -11.64 -3.74
N ILE A 60 -3.01 -12.09 -2.92
CA ILE A 60 -2.58 -11.43 -1.69
C ILE A 60 -1.44 -10.48 -1.99
N VAL A 61 -1.48 -9.30 -1.38
CA VAL A 61 -0.47 -8.26 -1.52
C VAL A 61 0.13 -8.01 -0.14
N HIS A 62 1.37 -8.47 0.09
CA HIS A 62 2.10 -8.17 1.32
C HIS A 62 2.78 -6.82 1.21
N VAL A 63 2.73 -6.04 2.29
CA VAL A 63 3.26 -4.67 2.30
C VAL A 63 4.15 -4.39 3.49
N ARG A 64 5.13 -3.51 3.29
CA ARG A 64 6.00 -3.00 4.36
C ARG A 64 5.72 -1.53 4.63
N PRO A 65 5.23 -1.18 5.84
CA PRO A 65 4.98 0.22 6.19
C PRO A 65 6.26 1.05 6.27
N LEU A 66 6.19 2.28 5.75
CA LEU A 66 7.24 3.27 5.89
C LEU A 66 6.88 4.23 7.05
N PRO A 67 7.72 4.33 8.10
CA PRO A 67 7.44 5.21 9.23
C PRO A 67 7.31 6.68 8.82
N GLY A 68 6.22 7.33 9.22
CA GLY A 68 5.98 8.75 8.96
C GLY A 68 4.65 9.02 8.25
N SER A 69 4.39 10.29 7.95
CA SER A 69 3.12 10.69 7.35
C SER A 69 3.11 10.50 5.82
N VAL A 70 1.94 10.33 5.22
CA VAL A 70 1.78 10.37 3.75
C VAL A 70 2.34 11.67 3.15
N ALA A 71 2.20 12.80 3.86
CA ALA A 71 2.71 14.09 3.39
C ALA A 71 4.25 14.10 3.29
N SER A 72 4.94 13.43 4.21
CA SER A 72 6.41 13.31 4.24
C SER A 72 6.96 12.48 3.07
N HIS A 73 6.14 11.57 2.52
CA HIS A 73 6.54 10.61 1.48
C HIS A 73 5.96 10.90 0.09
N ARG A 74 5.42 12.12 -0.12
CA ARG A 74 4.80 12.51 -1.40
C ARG A 74 5.68 12.31 -2.64
N SER A 75 7.00 12.37 -2.48
CA SER A 75 7.97 12.14 -3.56
C SER A 75 8.00 10.68 -4.03
N LEU A 76 7.82 9.71 -3.13
CA LEU A 76 7.81 8.28 -3.44
C LEU A 76 6.54 7.87 -4.21
N LEU A 77 5.43 8.56 -3.93
CA LEU A 77 4.12 8.31 -4.55
C LEU A 77 3.99 8.88 -5.96
N ARG A 78 4.99 9.66 -6.42
CA ARG A 78 5.13 10.00 -7.83
C ARG A 78 5.87 8.84 -8.50
N SER A 79 5.12 7.89 -9.04
CA SER A 79 5.70 6.97 -10.02
C SER A 79 6.32 7.80 -11.14
N MET A 80 7.58 7.52 -11.45
CA MET A 80 8.25 8.02 -12.66
C MET A 80 7.32 7.78 -13.85
N ALA A 81 7.01 8.86 -14.58
CA ALA A 81 6.36 8.78 -15.88
C ALA A 81 7.34 8.25 -16.92
#